data_AF-A0A521ZJA0-F1
#
_entry.id   AF-A0A521ZJA0-F1
#
_cell.length_a   1.000
_cell.length_b   1.000
_cell.length_c   1.000
_cell.angle_alpha   90.00
_cell.angle_beta   90.00
_cell.angle_gamma   90.00
#
_symmetry.space_group_name_H-M   'P 1'
#
loop_
_entity.id
_entity.type
_entity.pdbx_description
1 polymer ?
#
loop_
_entity_poly.entity_id
_entity_poly.type
_entity_poly.pdbx_seq_one_letter_code
_entity_poly.pdbx_strand_id
1 'polypeptide(L)'
;MLSSNAKAILQLLVNRIRAGRITPDDEQTFVGYKEVHDEVGIKRIGFQWGASLSKQGLGELAQWLHKNGRPAITGLIVDQANFSPGEGYYEVNERPPGDRAWWMHQVREAVVWDWSADVEDDHVPTESELQDFTQAVNEGRLVTVSVTVRERCEALKKRARLYYLSPDGKLRCEVCGWYKPSNLISGDIVEFHHIRPLAKLPSVGTQSNLADAIKSLAPLCPCCHRIAHAKRDDRPFTLDELKQMIPQSAHA
;
A
#
# COMPACT_ATOMS: atom_id res chain seq x y z
N MET A 1 31.67 -9.92 -14.72
CA MET A 1 30.68 -10.07 -13.63
C MET A 1 30.49 -8.69 -13.02
N LEU A 2 29.26 -8.35 -12.60
CA LEU A 2 28.96 -7.06 -11.98
C LEU A 2 29.56 -6.96 -10.56
N SER A 3 30.04 -5.77 -10.18
CA SER A 3 30.35 -5.42 -8.79
C SER A 3 29.12 -5.49 -7.88
N SER A 4 29.35 -5.58 -6.56
CA SER A 4 28.26 -5.63 -5.57
C SER A 4 27.34 -4.41 -5.67
N ASN A 5 27.91 -3.22 -5.88
CA ASN A 5 27.11 -2.00 -6.05
C ASN A 5 26.29 -2.03 -7.35
N ALA A 6 26.89 -2.48 -8.46
CA ALA A 6 26.17 -2.60 -9.73
C ALA A 6 25.00 -3.60 -9.65
N LYS A 7 25.19 -4.73 -8.96
CA LYS A 7 24.11 -5.69 -8.66
C LYS A 7 23.02 -5.07 -7.79
N ALA A 8 23.39 -4.34 -6.74
CA ALA A 8 22.41 -3.73 -5.83
C ALA A 8 21.62 -2.61 -6.51
N ILE A 9 22.24 -1.83 -7.41
CA ILE A 9 21.53 -0.86 -8.27
C ILE A 9 20.55 -1.60 -9.18
N LEU A 10 20.98 -2.67 -9.86
CA LEU A 10 20.09 -3.47 -10.71
C LEU A 10 18.90 -4.03 -9.90
N GLN A 11 19.17 -4.61 -8.73
CA GLN A 11 18.15 -5.13 -7.82
C GLN A 11 17.15 -4.05 -7.43
N LEU A 12 17.61 -2.85 -7.06
CA LEU A 12 16.72 -1.74 -6.71
C LEU A 12 15.78 -1.39 -7.86
N LEU A 13 16.32 -1.22 -9.08
CA LEU A 13 15.54 -0.83 -10.25
C LEU A 13 14.51 -1.91 -10.60
N VAL A 14 14.91 -3.17 -10.57
CA VAL A 14 14.00 -4.30 -10.80
C VAL A 14 12.92 -4.34 -9.71
N ASN A 15 13.26 -4.17 -8.43
CA ASN A 15 12.27 -4.11 -7.35
C ASN A 15 11.26 -2.96 -7.54
N ARG A 16 11.68 -1.81 -8.06
CA ARG A 16 10.77 -0.68 -8.36
C ARG A 16 9.80 -1.00 -9.47
N ILE A 17 10.26 -1.65 -10.55
CA ILE A 17 9.40 -2.17 -11.62
C ILE A 17 8.39 -3.16 -11.02
N ARG A 18 8.88 -4.14 -10.26
CA ARG A 18 8.06 -5.21 -9.68
C ARG A 18 7.01 -4.71 -8.69
N ALA A 19 7.31 -3.62 -7.98
CA ALA A 19 6.38 -2.96 -7.07
C ALA A 19 5.35 -2.05 -7.78
N GLY A 20 5.33 -2.00 -9.11
CA GLY A 20 4.41 -1.14 -9.87
C GLY A 20 4.68 0.36 -9.68
N ARG A 21 5.91 0.75 -9.31
CA ARG A 21 6.26 2.15 -9.05
C ARG A 21 6.76 2.90 -10.29
N ILE A 22 6.89 2.20 -11.42
CA ILE A 22 7.42 2.74 -12.68
C ILE A 22 6.31 2.71 -13.73
N THR A 23 6.01 3.87 -14.31
CA THR A 23 5.11 4.00 -15.47
C THR A 23 5.97 4.33 -16.70
N PRO A 24 6.06 3.46 -17.73
CA PRO A 24 7.03 3.57 -18.84
C PRO A 24 6.99 4.82 -19.73
N ASP A 25 6.13 5.79 -19.45
CA ASP A 25 6.01 7.06 -20.18
C ASP A 25 5.82 8.27 -19.26
N ASP A 26 5.90 8.08 -17.94
CA ASP A 26 5.86 9.15 -16.94
C ASP A 26 7.19 9.21 -16.18
N GLU A 27 8.05 10.10 -16.63
CA GLU A 27 9.42 10.27 -16.10
C GLU A 27 9.42 10.71 -14.63
N GLN A 28 8.30 11.22 -14.10
CA GLN A 28 8.16 11.57 -12.68
C GLN A 28 8.14 10.33 -11.78
N THR A 29 7.84 9.15 -12.34
CA THR A 29 7.90 7.88 -11.61
C THR A 29 9.32 7.33 -11.48
N PHE A 30 10.28 7.92 -12.20
CA PHE A 30 11.66 7.45 -12.24
C PHE A 30 12.46 7.91 -11.02
N VAL A 31 13.51 7.17 -10.71
CA VAL A 31 14.29 7.28 -9.48
C VAL A 31 15.36 8.35 -9.62
N GLY A 32 15.59 9.13 -8.57
CA GLY A 32 16.65 10.14 -8.56
C GLY A 32 18.03 9.56 -8.23
N TYR A 33 19.11 10.15 -8.76
CA TYR A 33 20.48 9.74 -8.41
C TYR A 33 20.76 9.70 -6.89
N LYS A 34 20.25 10.68 -6.14
CA LYS A 34 20.37 10.73 -4.68
C LYS A 34 19.59 9.59 -4.01
N GLU A 35 18.40 9.29 -4.51
CA GLU A 35 17.55 8.23 -3.96
C GLU A 35 18.22 6.86 -4.08
N VAL A 36 18.86 6.57 -5.24
CA VAL A 36 19.66 5.33 -5.40
C VAL A 36 20.79 5.26 -4.38
N HIS A 37 21.50 6.37 -4.16
CA HIS A 37 22.56 6.44 -3.15
C HIS A 37 22.05 6.08 -1.76
N ASP A 38 20.90 6.63 -1.36
CA ASP A 38 20.31 6.43 -0.05
C ASP A 38 19.80 4.98 0.13
N GLU A 39 19.12 4.42 -0.86
CA GLU A 39 18.54 3.07 -0.77
C GLU A 39 19.57 1.95 -0.90
N VAL A 40 20.57 2.12 -1.77
CA VAL A 40 21.64 1.13 -1.93
C VAL A 40 22.71 1.28 -0.83
N GLY A 41 22.73 2.40 -0.11
CA GLY A 41 23.73 2.69 0.92
C GLY A 41 25.10 3.09 0.36
N ILE A 42 25.15 3.64 -0.86
CA ILE A 42 26.38 4.11 -1.48
C ILE A 42 26.66 5.53 -0.98
N LYS A 43 27.84 5.77 -0.40
CA LYS A 43 28.21 7.14 0.01
C LYS A 43 28.56 8.00 -1.20
N ARG A 44 28.10 9.26 -1.19
CA ARG A 44 28.42 10.20 -2.29
C ARG A 44 29.92 10.52 -2.31
N ILE A 45 30.51 10.47 -3.51
CA ILE A 45 31.87 10.97 -3.76
C ILE A 45 31.83 12.19 -4.70
N GLY A 46 32.49 13.29 -4.33
CA GLY A 46 32.44 14.54 -5.10
C GLY A 46 31.10 15.29 -4.97
N PHE A 47 30.87 16.24 -5.88
CA PHE A 47 29.76 17.19 -5.80
C PHE A 47 28.47 16.71 -6.46
N GLN A 48 28.57 16.01 -7.59
CA GLN A 48 27.42 15.58 -8.40
C GLN A 48 27.01 14.14 -8.08
N TRP A 49 25.73 13.93 -7.78
CA TRP A 49 25.17 12.61 -7.46
C TRP A 49 25.30 11.63 -8.65
N GLY A 50 25.01 12.06 -9.87
CA GLY A 50 25.14 11.21 -11.06
C GLY A 50 26.57 10.75 -11.34
N ALA A 51 27.55 11.68 -11.29
CA ALA A 51 28.96 11.35 -11.46
C ALA A 51 29.48 10.42 -10.36
N SER A 52 29.01 10.62 -9.13
CA SER A 52 29.30 9.78 -7.97
C SER A 52 28.80 8.34 -8.19
N LEU A 53 27.54 8.18 -8.60
CA LEU A 53 26.93 6.86 -8.80
C LEU A 53 27.53 6.13 -10.00
N SER A 54 27.81 6.87 -11.09
CA SER A 54 28.48 6.34 -12.29
C SER A 54 29.81 5.67 -11.95
N LYS A 55 30.65 6.33 -11.14
CA LYS A 55 31.94 5.79 -10.67
C LYS A 55 31.82 4.63 -9.68
N GLN A 56 30.65 4.44 -9.07
CA GLN A 56 30.44 3.51 -7.97
C GLN A 56 29.54 2.33 -8.33
N GLY A 57 29.26 2.10 -9.62
CA GLY A 57 28.57 0.89 -10.09
C GLY A 57 27.60 1.14 -11.24
N LEU A 58 27.04 2.35 -11.37
CA LEU A 58 26.07 2.63 -12.43
C LEU A 58 26.70 2.60 -13.82
N GLY A 59 27.92 3.13 -13.98
CA GLY A 59 28.63 3.10 -15.27
C GLY A 59 28.98 1.68 -15.71
N GLU A 60 29.45 0.85 -14.77
CA GLU A 60 29.72 -0.58 -15.00
C GLU A 60 28.44 -1.33 -15.38
N LEU A 61 27.33 -1.08 -14.67
CA LEU A 61 26.03 -1.67 -14.97
C LEU A 61 25.57 -1.31 -16.39
N ALA A 62 25.64 -0.03 -16.76
CA ALA A 62 25.25 0.42 -18.11
C ALA A 62 26.06 -0.28 -19.21
N GLN A 63 27.39 -0.39 -19.04
CA GLN A 63 28.25 -1.08 -20.01
C GLN A 63 27.93 -2.57 -20.10
N TRP A 64 27.67 -3.21 -18.96
CA TRP A 64 27.33 -4.62 -18.92
C TRP A 64 25.97 -4.89 -19.59
N LEU A 65 24.96 -4.04 -19.38
CA LEU A 65 23.66 -4.16 -20.05
C LEU A 65 23.81 -4.10 -21.57
N HIS A 66 24.51 -3.07 -22.06
CA HIS A 66 24.77 -2.88 -23.48
C HIS A 66 25.49 -4.08 -24.10
N LYS A 67 26.58 -4.53 -23.46
CA LYS A 67 27.38 -5.68 -23.94
C LYS A 67 26.60 -6.99 -24.01
N ASN A 68 25.62 -7.19 -23.13
CA ASN A 68 24.84 -8.43 -23.07
C ASN A 68 23.49 -8.32 -23.79
N GLY A 69 23.24 -7.23 -24.55
CA GLY A 69 21.99 -7.03 -25.28
C GLY A 69 20.77 -6.93 -24.37
N ARG A 70 20.94 -6.44 -23.13
CA ARG A 70 19.85 -6.26 -22.17
C ARG A 70 19.28 -4.86 -22.30
N PRO A 71 17.98 -4.67 -22.00
CA PRO A 71 17.38 -3.35 -21.99
C PRO A 71 18.12 -2.40 -21.05
N ALA A 72 18.29 -1.16 -21.48
CA ALA A 72 19.02 -0.14 -20.74
C ALA A 72 18.20 0.39 -19.53
N ILE A 73 17.93 -0.47 -18.55
CA ILE A 73 17.15 -0.22 -17.32
C ILE A 73 17.71 0.93 -16.47
N THR A 74 19.01 1.24 -16.61
CA THR A 74 19.64 2.40 -15.95
C THR A 74 19.03 3.73 -16.37
N GLY A 75 18.26 3.76 -17.47
CA GLY A 75 17.45 4.90 -17.88
C GLY A 75 16.32 5.24 -16.90
N LEU A 76 16.02 4.37 -15.92
CA LEU A 76 15.12 4.68 -14.80
C LEU A 76 15.76 5.58 -13.74
N ILE A 77 17.04 5.92 -13.87
CA ILE A 77 17.74 6.84 -12.98
C ILE A 77 17.92 8.17 -13.69
N VAL A 78 17.26 9.20 -13.17
CA VAL A 78 17.18 10.52 -13.79
C VAL A 78 17.64 11.63 -12.84
N ASP A 79 17.97 12.78 -13.42
CA ASP A 79 18.06 14.02 -12.67
C ASP A 79 16.64 14.52 -12.36
N GLN A 80 16.37 14.82 -11.09
CA GLN A 80 15.02 15.16 -10.61
C GLN A 80 14.62 16.62 -10.91
N ALA A 81 15.50 17.43 -11.49
CA ALA A 81 15.15 18.78 -11.95
C ALA A 81 14.62 18.80 -13.39
N ASN A 82 15.09 17.87 -14.24
CA ASN A 82 14.72 17.82 -15.66
C ASN A 82 14.14 16.47 -16.11
N PHE A 83 14.04 15.51 -15.20
CA PHE A 83 13.54 14.15 -15.41
C PHE A 83 14.20 13.42 -16.58
N SER A 84 15.47 13.68 -16.84
CA SER A 84 16.23 13.00 -17.90
C SER A 84 17.46 12.27 -17.36
N PRO A 85 17.88 11.15 -17.98
CA PRO A 85 19.13 10.50 -17.63
C PRO A 85 20.29 11.35 -18.12
N GLY A 86 21.43 11.28 -17.42
CA GLY A 86 22.65 11.98 -17.83
C GLY A 86 23.20 11.50 -19.18
N GLU A 87 23.99 12.34 -19.84
CA GLU A 87 24.53 12.09 -21.20
C GLU A 87 25.24 10.73 -21.33
N GLY A 88 25.97 10.30 -20.29
CA GLY A 88 26.64 9.00 -20.26
C GLY A 88 25.72 7.79 -20.46
N TYR A 89 24.41 7.91 -20.18
CA TYR A 89 23.43 6.87 -20.51
C TYR A 89 23.30 6.66 -22.02
N TYR A 90 23.22 7.75 -22.78
CA TYR A 90 23.11 7.73 -24.23
C TYR A 90 24.44 7.33 -24.87
N GLU A 91 25.55 7.86 -24.36
CA GLU A 91 26.90 7.56 -24.86
C GLU A 91 27.21 6.05 -24.80
N VAL A 92 26.94 5.39 -23.66
CA VAL A 92 27.19 3.95 -23.50
C VAL A 92 26.36 3.09 -24.45
N ASN A 93 25.20 3.60 -24.88
CA ASN A 93 24.31 2.89 -25.79
C ASN A 93 24.43 3.35 -27.24
N GLU A 94 25.45 4.15 -27.56
CA GLU A 94 25.73 4.67 -28.90
C GLU A 94 24.55 5.49 -29.47
N ARG A 95 23.90 6.29 -28.61
CA ARG A 95 22.74 7.12 -28.97
C ARG A 95 23.04 8.62 -28.84
N PRO A 96 22.35 9.47 -29.62
CA PRO A 96 22.41 10.92 -29.41
C PRO A 96 21.92 11.30 -28.01
N PRO A 97 22.56 12.28 -27.34
CA PRO A 97 22.05 12.83 -26.10
C PRO A 97 20.61 13.32 -26.26
N GLY A 98 19.73 12.90 -25.35
CA GLY A 98 18.32 13.30 -25.34
C GLY A 98 17.42 12.55 -26.34
N ASP A 99 17.86 11.42 -26.90
CA ASP A 99 17.00 10.54 -27.72
C ASP A 99 15.90 9.89 -26.86
N ARG A 100 14.85 10.67 -26.57
CA ARG A 100 13.73 10.29 -25.71
C ARG A 100 12.95 9.10 -26.28
N ALA A 101 12.79 9.03 -27.60
CA ALA A 101 12.02 7.97 -28.24
C ALA A 101 12.69 6.61 -28.00
N TRP A 102 14.01 6.54 -28.20
CA TRP A 102 14.77 5.33 -27.89
C TRP A 102 14.80 5.04 -26.39
N TRP A 103 15.00 6.06 -25.55
CA TRP A 103 15.03 5.89 -24.10
C TRP A 103 13.72 5.30 -23.55
N MET A 104 12.56 5.85 -23.93
CA MET A 104 11.26 5.31 -23.50
C MET A 104 11.02 3.90 -24.05
N HIS A 105 11.53 3.58 -25.24
CA HIS A 105 11.50 2.21 -25.74
C HIS A 105 12.31 1.27 -24.85
N GLN A 106 13.53 1.64 -24.43
CA GLN A 106 14.33 0.84 -23.50
C GLN A 106 13.68 0.68 -22.13
N VAL A 107 12.99 1.70 -21.63
CA VAL A 107 12.23 1.61 -20.37
C VAL A 107 11.12 0.57 -20.48
N ARG A 108 10.33 0.59 -21.57
CA ARG A 108 9.29 -0.42 -21.81
C ARG A 108 9.87 -1.82 -21.89
N GLU A 109 10.93 -2.01 -22.67
CA GLU A 109 11.64 -3.29 -22.78
C GLU A 109 12.16 -3.77 -21.41
N ALA A 110 12.73 -2.87 -20.61
CA ALA A 110 13.24 -3.21 -19.29
C ALA A 110 12.14 -3.66 -18.32
N VAL A 111 10.94 -3.13 -18.48
CA VAL A 111 9.78 -3.44 -17.63
C VAL A 111 9.22 -4.83 -17.88
N VAL A 112 9.24 -5.30 -19.14
CA VAL A 112 8.78 -6.66 -19.52
C VAL A 112 9.91 -7.70 -19.55
N TRP A 113 11.16 -7.29 -19.32
CA TRP A 113 12.31 -8.19 -19.38
C TRP A 113 12.36 -9.14 -18.19
N ASP A 114 12.66 -10.42 -18.43
CA ASP A 114 12.89 -11.39 -17.38
C ASP A 114 14.28 -11.20 -16.74
N TRP A 115 14.30 -10.48 -15.61
CA TRP A 115 15.49 -10.22 -14.82
C TRP A 115 15.87 -11.35 -13.86
N SER A 116 15.10 -12.45 -13.79
CA SER A 116 15.27 -13.49 -12.76
C SER A 116 16.65 -14.14 -12.76
N ALA A 117 17.34 -14.13 -13.90
CA ALA A 117 18.72 -14.62 -14.02
C ALA A 117 19.77 -13.67 -13.41
N ASP A 118 19.42 -12.41 -13.12
CA ASP A 118 20.37 -11.34 -12.78
C ASP A 118 20.12 -10.69 -11.41
N VAL A 119 19.00 -11.01 -10.76
CA VAL A 119 18.61 -10.47 -9.45
C VAL A 119 18.25 -11.59 -8.47
N GLU A 120 18.32 -11.31 -7.17
CA GLU A 120 17.83 -12.20 -6.12
C GLU A 120 16.30 -12.08 -6.07
N ASP A 121 15.60 -13.22 -6.23
CA ASP A 121 14.18 -13.23 -6.61
C ASP A 121 13.21 -13.22 -5.42
N ASP A 122 11.96 -12.80 -5.73
CA ASP A 122 10.74 -13.31 -5.08
C ASP A 122 9.47 -13.25 -5.98
N HIS A 123 9.45 -12.58 -7.15
CA HIS A 123 8.34 -12.65 -8.15
C HIS A 123 8.60 -11.79 -9.41
N VAL A 124 8.29 -12.28 -10.62
CA VAL A 124 8.28 -11.48 -11.87
C VAL A 124 6.84 -11.05 -12.20
N PRO A 125 6.55 -9.74 -12.41
CA PRO A 125 5.26 -9.25 -12.87
C PRO A 125 4.92 -9.81 -14.25
N THR A 126 3.65 -10.14 -14.43
CA THR A 126 3.08 -10.62 -15.68
C THR A 126 2.72 -9.46 -16.62
N GLU A 127 2.65 -9.74 -17.92
CA GLU A 127 2.15 -8.81 -18.95
C GLU A 127 0.75 -8.24 -18.59
N SER A 128 -0.10 -9.04 -17.94
CA SER A 128 -1.42 -8.60 -17.48
C SER A 128 -1.33 -7.52 -16.40
N GLU A 129 -0.40 -7.65 -15.45
CA GLU A 129 -0.22 -6.66 -14.39
C GLU A 129 0.32 -5.34 -14.96
N LEU A 130 1.17 -5.39 -16.01
CA LEU A 130 1.63 -4.21 -16.74
C LEU A 130 0.50 -3.50 -17.50
N GLN A 131 -0.42 -4.26 -18.08
CA GLN A 131 -1.62 -3.70 -18.70
C GLN A 131 -2.52 -3.01 -17.67
N ASP A 132 -2.61 -3.51 -16.44
CA ASP A 132 -3.37 -2.85 -15.36
C ASP A 132 -2.73 -1.51 -14.93
N PHE A 133 -1.40 -1.40 -14.92
CA PHE A 133 -0.70 -0.13 -14.61
C PHE A 133 -0.84 0.93 -15.71
N THR A 134 -1.07 0.52 -16.95
CA THR A 134 -1.09 1.39 -18.13
C THR A 134 -2.48 1.60 -18.72
N GLN A 135 -3.48 0.81 -18.32
CA GLN A 135 -4.87 1.04 -18.70
C GLN A 135 -5.41 2.33 -18.10
N ALA A 136 -6.28 3.01 -18.85
CA ALA A 136 -7.19 3.98 -18.28
C ALA A 136 -8.01 3.28 -17.18
N VAL A 137 -7.69 3.59 -15.92
CA VAL A 137 -8.42 3.10 -14.75
C VAL A 137 -9.86 3.58 -14.87
N ASN A 138 -10.77 2.68 -15.24
CA ASN A 138 -12.20 2.94 -15.22
C ASN A 138 -12.72 2.82 -13.78
N GLU A 139 -12.39 3.81 -12.96
CA GLU A 139 -12.94 3.96 -11.62
C GLU A 139 -14.40 4.45 -11.70
N GLY A 140 -15.28 3.95 -10.84
CA GLY A 140 -16.67 4.42 -10.76
C GLY A 140 -17.65 3.76 -11.73
N ARG A 141 -17.28 2.68 -12.44
CA ARG A 141 -18.26 1.85 -13.15
C ARG A 141 -19.32 1.36 -12.16
N LEU A 142 -20.59 1.64 -12.46
CA LEU A 142 -21.71 1.13 -11.67
C LEU A 142 -21.76 -0.38 -11.79
N VAL A 143 -21.59 -1.05 -10.65
CA VAL A 143 -21.77 -2.50 -10.51
C VAL A 143 -22.90 -2.72 -9.52
N THR A 144 -23.90 -3.49 -9.92
CA THR A 144 -24.99 -3.91 -9.03
C THR A 144 -24.64 -5.26 -8.42
N VAL A 145 -24.59 -5.31 -7.08
CA VAL A 145 -24.34 -6.54 -6.32
C VAL A 145 -25.60 -6.91 -5.56
N SER A 146 -26.14 -8.11 -5.79
CA SER A 146 -27.21 -8.67 -4.95
C SER A 146 -26.61 -9.25 -3.69
N VAL A 147 -26.92 -8.67 -2.53
CA VAL A 147 -26.44 -9.15 -1.22
C VAL A 147 -27.59 -9.69 -0.38
N THR A 148 -27.39 -10.86 0.22
CA THR A 148 -28.29 -11.41 1.24
C THR A 148 -27.79 -10.96 2.61
N VAL A 149 -28.63 -10.23 3.35
CA VAL A 149 -28.27 -9.70 4.69
C VAL A 149 -29.21 -10.25 5.75
N ARG A 150 -28.68 -10.44 6.97
CA ARG A 150 -29.51 -10.80 8.12
C ARG A 150 -30.27 -9.58 8.63
N GLU A 151 -31.55 -9.76 8.92
CA GLU A 151 -32.39 -8.74 9.55
C GLU A 151 -31.86 -8.36 10.93
N ARG A 152 -31.93 -7.07 11.28
CA ARG A 152 -31.52 -6.55 12.59
C ARG A 152 -32.68 -5.81 13.23
N CYS A 153 -32.86 -6.00 14.54
CA CYS A 153 -33.91 -5.33 15.30
C CYS A 153 -33.50 -3.89 15.66
N GLU A 154 -34.10 -2.90 15.02
CA GLU A 154 -33.82 -1.48 15.29
C GLU A 154 -34.20 -1.04 16.72
N ALA A 155 -35.24 -1.67 17.30
CA ALA A 155 -35.62 -1.42 18.69
C ALA A 155 -34.51 -1.82 19.67
N LEU A 156 -33.78 -2.91 19.38
CA LEU A 156 -32.63 -3.34 20.19
C LEU A 156 -31.51 -2.29 20.15
N LYS A 157 -31.15 -1.79 18.96
CA LYS A 157 -30.11 -0.74 18.83
C LYS A 157 -30.46 0.51 19.63
N LYS A 158 -31.71 0.99 19.52
CA LYS A 158 -32.19 2.17 20.27
C LYS A 158 -32.14 1.95 21.78
N ARG A 159 -32.58 0.78 22.25
CA ARG A 159 -32.54 0.44 23.69
C ARG A 159 -31.10 0.31 24.20
N ALA A 160 -30.22 -0.35 23.44
CA ALA A 160 -28.80 -0.47 23.77
C ALA A 160 -28.14 0.92 23.86
N ARG A 161 -28.45 1.83 22.93
CA ARG A 161 -27.97 3.21 22.98
C ARG A 161 -28.29 3.90 24.30
N LEU A 162 -29.54 3.80 24.75
CA LEU A 162 -29.96 4.38 26.03
C LEU A 162 -29.28 3.71 27.22
N TYR A 163 -29.08 2.39 27.15
CA TYR A 163 -28.42 1.62 28.21
C TYR A 163 -26.93 1.96 28.37
N TYR A 164 -26.21 2.18 27.27
CA TYR A 164 -24.76 2.44 27.26
C TYR A 164 -24.38 3.92 27.28
N LEU A 165 -25.36 4.84 27.31
CA LEU A 165 -25.08 6.27 27.35
C LEU A 165 -24.52 6.66 28.71
N SER A 166 -23.39 7.36 28.75
CA SER A 166 -22.86 7.93 29.99
C SER A 166 -23.71 9.12 30.47
N PRO A 167 -23.63 9.51 31.75
CA PRO A 167 -24.43 10.61 32.30
C PRO A 167 -24.26 11.96 31.58
N ASP A 168 -23.11 12.18 30.95
CA ASP A 168 -22.81 13.35 30.10
C ASP A 168 -23.38 13.24 28.68
N GLY A 169 -24.24 12.25 28.43
CA GLY A 169 -24.94 12.05 27.16
C GLY A 169 -24.07 11.46 26.05
N LYS A 170 -22.86 10.98 26.36
CA LYS A 170 -21.92 10.44 25.38
C LYS A 170 -22.04 8.92 25.27
N LEU A 171 -21.96 8.40 24.06
CA LEU A 171 -21.77 6.96 23.83
C LEU A 171 -20.27 6.72 23.66
N ARG A 172 -19.67 6.00 24.60
CA ARG A 172 -18.22 5.78 24.65
C ARG A 172 -17.89 4.37 24.19
N CYS A 173 -16.80 4.25 23.44
CA CYS A 173 -16.21 2.97 23.09
C CYS A 173 -15.85 2.20 24.37
N GLU A 174 -16.31 0.97 24.50
CA GLU A 174 -16.03 0.14 25.66
C GLU A 174 -14.55 -0.24 25.77
N VAL A 175 -13.82 -0.27 24.65
CA VAL A 175 -12.40 -0.62 24.61
C VAL A 175 -11.52 0.58 24.96
N CYS A 176 -11.60 1.66 24.19
CA CYS A 176 -10.66 2.79 24.35
C CYS A 176 -11.27 4.01 25.05
N GLY A 177 -12.60 4.11 25.19
CA GLY A 177 -13.27 5.28 25.78
C GLY A 177 -13.61 6.39 24.78
N TRP A 178 -13.19 6.27 23.51
CA TRP A 178 -13.47 7.24 22.46
C TRP A 178 -14.96 7.49 22.28
N TYR A 179 -15.32 8.76 22.07
CA TYR A 179 -16.67 9.18 21.78
C TYR A 179 -16.68 10.26 20.69
N LYS A 180 -17.85 10.47 20.10
CA LYS A 180 -18.05 11.50 19.07
C LYS A 180 -17.69 12.90 19.62
N PRO A 181 -16.75 13.63 19.01
CA PRO A 181 -16.20 14.84 19.62
C PRO A 181 -17.13 16.05 19.55
N SER A 182 -18.08 16.08 18.59
CA SER A 182 -18.97 17.21 18.39
C SER A 182 -20.35 16.77 17.93
N ASN A 183 -21.38 17.52 18.36
CA ASN A 183 -22.77 17.34 17.92
C ASN A 183 -23.02 17.82 16.49
N LEU A 184 -22.06 18.53 15.87
CA LEU A 184 -22.12 18.90 14.45
C LEU A 184 -22.03 17.68 13.52
N ILE A 185 -21.49 16.56 14.02
CA ILE A 185 -21.42 15.31 13.28
C ILE A 185 -22.77 14.60 13.45
N SER A 186 -23.48 14.39 12.35
CA SER A 186 -24.77 13.68 12.33
C SER A 186 -24.61 12.20 12.67
N GLY A 187 -25.59 11.64 13.38
CA GLY A 187 -25.60 10.22 13.76
C GLY A 187 -24.67 9.88 14.92
N ASP A 188 -24.68 8.61 15.30
CA ASP A 188 -23.71 8.03 16.22
C ASP A 188 -22.55 7.47 15.40
N ILE A 189 -21.32 7.79 15.82
CA ILE A 189 -20.11 7.23 15.21
C ILE A 189 -19.68 5.94 15.93
N VAL A 190 -20.05 5.80 17.21
CA VAL A 190 -19.84 4.57 17.96
C VAL A 190 -20.92 3.56 17.57
N GLU A 191 -20.50 2.38 17.14
CA GLU A 191 -21.34 1.33 16.60
C GLU A 191 -21.50 0.18 17.60
N PHE A 192 -22.63 -0.53 17.54
CA PHE A 192 -22.83 -1.72 18.35
C PHE A 192 -22.27 -2.97 17.67
N HIS A 193 -21.21 -3.50 18.25
CA HIS A 193 -20.62 -4.78 17.89
C HIS A 193 -21.35 -5.92 18.59
N HIS A 194 -21.68 -6.99 17.86
CA HIS A 194 -22.23 -8.21 18.48
C HIS A 194 -21.08 -9.07 18.98
N ILE A 195 -20.97 -9.24 20.30
CA ILE A 195 -19.91 -10.05 20.94
C ILE A 195 -19.95 -11.50 20.41
N ARG A 196 -21.15 -12.00 20.11
CA ARG A 196 -21.37 -13.25 19.38
C ARG A 196 -21.70 -12.95 17.91
N PRO A 197 -20.89 -13.36 16.94
CA PRO A 197 -21.12 -13.06 15.53
C PRO A 197 -22.47 -13.59 15.02
N LEU A 198 -23.29 -12.71 14.46
CA LEU A 198 -24.59 -13.10 13.86
C LEU A 198 -24.44 -14.09 12.69
N ALA A 199 -23.30 -14.08 12.00
CA ALA A 199 -23.02 -14.99 10.89
C ALA A 199 -23.11 -16.47 11.31
N LYS A 200 -22.76 -16.78 12.57
CA LYS A 200 -22.77 -18.14 13.13
C LYS A 200 -24.12 -18.58 13.69
N LEU A 201 -25.16 -17.74 13.59
CA LEU A 201 -26.51 -18.09 14.04
C LEU A 201 -27.25 -18.97 13.01
N PRO A 202 -28.30 -19.71 13.42
CA PRO A 202 -29.23 -20.36 12.48
C PRO A 202 -29.80 -19.37 11.45
N SER A 203 -30.16 -19.85 10.26
CA SER A 203 -30.73 -19.02 9.19
C SER A 203 -32.06 -18.36 9.60
N VAL A 204 -32.84 -19.04 10.44
CA VAL A 204 -34.09 -18.53 11.03
C VAL A 204 -33.87 -17.50 12.14
N GLY A 205 -32.62 -17.21 12.50
CA GLY A 205 -32.26 -16.34 13.61
C GLY A 205 -32.36 -17.02 14.98
N THR A 206 -32.32 -16.21 16.03
CA THR A 206 -32.44 -16.64 17.42
C THR A 206 -33.31 -15.67 18.20
N GLN A 207 -34.02 -16.16 19.22
CA GLN A 207 -34.77 -15.32 20.14
C GLN A 207 -34.04 -15.21 21.48
N SER A 208 -34.04 -14.00 22.03
CA SER A 208 -33.56 -13.72 23.38
C SER A 208 -34.42 -12.61 23.99
N ASN A 209 -34.48 -12.55 25.32
CA ASN A 209 -35.12 -11.41 25.97
C ASN A 209 -34.27 -10.14 25.76
N LEU A 210 -34.91 -8.99 25.91
CA LEU A 210 -34.28 -7.71 25.61
C LEU A 210 -33.04 -7.42 26.48
N ALA A 211 -33.05 -7.82 27.75
CA ALA A 211 -31.94 -7.55 28.67
C ALA A 211 -30.67 -8.31 28.24
N ASP A 212 -30.81 -9.59 27.90
CA ASP A 212 -29.71 -10.41 27.41
C ASP A 212 -29.25 -9.96 26.01
N ALA A 213 -30.20 -9.57 25.15
CA ALA A 213 -29.89 -9.03 23.84
C ALA A 213 -29.05 -7.75 23.93
N ILE A 214 -29.36 -6.83 24.84
CA ILE A 214 -28.57 -5.60 25.06
C ILE A 214 -27.16 -5.95 25.53
N LYS A 215 -27.01 -6.85 26.51
CA LYS A 215 -25.71 -7.27 27.04
C LYS A 215 -24.86 -8.07 26.04
N SER A 216 -25.46 -8.56 24.95
CA SER A 216 -24.74 -9.21 23.85
C SER A 216 -24.07 -8.22 22.89
N LEU A 217 -24.28 -6.92 23.10
CA LEU A 217 -23.70 -5.83 22.30
C LEU A 217 -22.60 -5.12 23.09
N ALA A 218 -21.63 -4.56 22.38
CA ALA A 218 -20.62 -3.68 22.92
C ALA A 218 -20.52 -2.41 22.05
N PRO A 219 -20.56 -1.20 22.63
CA PRO A 219 -20.33 0.03 21.87
C PRO A 219 -18.84 0.14 21.52
N LEU A 220 -18.49 0.18 20.23
CA LEU A 220 -17.12 0.30 19.74
C LEU A 220 -16.98 1.49 18.78
N CYS A 221 -15.87 2.22 18.86
CA CYS A 221 -15.53 3.21 17.83
C CYS A 221 -15.14 2.52 16.51
N PRO A 222 -15.17 3.22 15.36
CA PRO A 222 -14.88 2.60 14.06
C PRO A 222 -13.53 1.85 14.01
N CYS A 223 -12.50 2.38 14.68
CA CYS A 223 -11.19 1.75 14.74
C CYS A 223 -11.21 0.46 15.57
N CYS A 224 -11.72 0.50 16.81
CA CYS A 224 -11.80 -0.69 17.67
C CYS A 224 -12.72 -1.75 17.05
N HIS A 225 -13.82 -1.34 16.41
CA HIS A 225 -14.74 -2.26 15.74
C HIS A 225 -14.05 -2.98 14.58
N ARG A 226 -13.27 -2.26 13.76
CA ARG A 226 -12.49 -2.87 12.68
C ARG A 226 -11.42 -3.82 13.22
N ILE A 227 -10.68 -3.41 14.26
CA ILE A 227 -9.64 -4.26 14.88
C ILE A 227 -10.26 -5.53 15.45
N ALA A 228 -11.46 -5.46 16.06
CA ALA A 228 -12.19 -6.62 16.55
C ALA A 228 -12.34 -7.71 15.48
N HIS A 229 -12.54 -7.31 14.22
CA HIS A 229 -12.70 -8.21 13.08
C HIS A 229 -11.41 -8.47 12.27
N ALA A 230 -10.27 -7.90 12.66
CA ALA A 230 -9.02 -7.97 11.90
C ALA A 230 -8.19 -9.25 12.18
N LYS A 231 -8.72 -10.17 13.00
CA LYS A 231 -8.00 -11.38 13.36
C LYS A 231 -7.90 -12.33 12.15
N ARG A 232 -6.74 -12.99 12.01
CA ARG A 232 -6.47 -13.92 10.88
C ARG A 232 -7.23 -15.24 10.99
N ASP A 233 -7.69 -15.62 12.20
CA ASP A 233 -8.54 -16.78 12.40
C ASP A 233 -10.02 -16.40 12.30
N ASP A 234 -10.91 -17.38 12.11
CA ASP A 234 -12.36 -17.17 11.92
C ASP A 234 -13.10 -16.74 13.22
N ARG A 235 -12.40 -16.11 14.17
CA ARG A 235 -13.01 -15.53 15.36
C ARG A 235 -12.61 -14.06 15.54
N PRO A 236 -13.54 -13.17 15.90
CA PRO A 236 -13.17 -11.84 16.36
C PRO A 236 -12.28 -11.89 17.59
N PHE A 237 -11.52 -10.82 17.81
CA PHE A 237 -10.91 -10.56 19.11
C PHE A 237 -11.99 -10.35 20.17
N THR A 238 -11.74 -10.84 21.38
CA THR A 238 -12.61 -10.53 22.53
C THR A 238 -12.38 -9.10 22.99
N LEU A 239 -13.34 -8.53 23.73
CA LEU A 239 -13.19 -7.19 24.29
C LEU A 239 -11.97 -7.08 25.22
N ASP A 240 -11.65 -8.15 25.95
CA ASP A 240 -10.49 -8.18 26.85
C ASP A 240 -9.17 -8.21 26.07
N GLU A 241 -9.09 -8.99 24.99
CA GLU A 241 -7.94 -8.98 24.07
C GLU A 241 -7.74 -7.56 23.49
N LEU A 242 -8.81 -6.92 23.06
CA LEU A 242 -8.74 -5.54 22.54
C LEU A 242 -8.29 -4.54 23.61
N LYS A 243 -8.81 -4.63 24.84
CA LYS A 243 -8.42 -3.75 25.96
C LYS A 243 -6.95 -3.91 26.35
N GLN A 244 -6.36 -5.08 26.13
CA GLN A 244 -4.92 -5.32 26.35
C GLN A 244 -4.04 -4.75 25.23
N MET A 245 -4.55 -4.75 23.99
CA MET A 245 -3.80 -4.31 22.80
C MET A 245 -3.95 -2.82 22.49
N ILE A 246 -5.09 -2.23 22.85
CA ILE A 246 -5.46 -0.87 22.45
C ILE A 246 -5.38 0.05 23.66
N PRO A 247 -4.55 1.12 23.61
CA PRO A 247 -4.48 2.07 24.70
C PRO A 247 -5.80 2.82 24.86
N GLN A 248 -6.13 3.19 26.10
CA GLN A 248 -7.26 4.10 26.32
C GLN A 248 -6.97 5.44 25.66
N SER A 249 -8.00 6.02 25.03
CA SER A 249 -7.89 7.34 24.46
C SER A 249 -7.74 8.36 25.60
N ALA A 250 -6.59 9.02 25.65
CA ALA A 250 -6.39 10.19 26.47
C ALA A 250 -7.38 11.27 26.01
N HIS A 251 -8.39 11.54 26.83
CA HIS A 251 -9.30 12.64 26.61
C HIS A 251 -9.00 13.70 27.66
N ALA A 252 -8.37 14.78 27.21
CA ALA A 252 -8.39 16.09 27.86
C ALA A 252 -9.80 16.71 27.75
#